data_AF-A0A1G4XXR3-F1
#
_entry.id   AF-A0A1G4XXR3-F1
#
_cell.length_a   1.000
_cell.length_b   1.000
_cell.length_c   1.000
_cell.angle_alpha   90.00
_cell.angle_beta   90.00
_cell.angle_gamma   90.00
#
_symmetry.space_group_name_H-M   'P 1'
#
loop_
_entity.id
_entity.type
_entity.pdbx_description
1 polymer ?
#
loop_
_entity_poly.entity_id
_entity_poly.type
_entity_poly.pdbx_seq_one_letter_code
_entity_poly.pdbx_strand_id
1 'polypeptide(L)'
;MIKQSKTVGKEKQLKILGTAIRRPAPVSEAEAARGVHEELHLAVEVENPGDKPLHVWASRRAYDYDTTTHVLTLYLTEHTPELPPGIKMISNHPRTPKQVLVNAGSSATLDVPVPAVMRRRIPGQGFGMAFVEEPIVQIDRVDLHIQSAPEPIPSLGKENPVEHRKRLRAHGNVIRATITPTEKKEY
;
A
#
# COMPACT_ATOMS: atom_id res chain seq x y z
N MET A 1 -10.18 -37.46 -34.28
CA MET A 1 -9.36 -37.25 -33.05
C MET A 1 -9.62 -35.83 -32.57
N ILE A 2 -10.57 -35.64 -31.63
CA ILE A 2 -11.02 -34.32 -31.19
C ILE A 2 -10.08 -33.86 -30.07
N LYS A 3 -9.31 -32.80 -30.30
CA LYS A 3 -8.49 -32.15 -29.26
C LYS A 3 -9.44 -31.43 -28.29
N GLN A 4 -9.58 -31.98 -27.09
CA GLN A 4 -10.24 -31.29 -25.98
C GLN A 4 -9.41 -30.05 -25.62
N SER A 5 -10.00 -28.89 -25.82
CA SER A 5 -9.47 -27.62 -25.31
C SER A 5 -9.65 -27.63 -23.79
N LYS A 6 -8.54 -27.77 -23.05
CA LYS A 6 -8.52 -27.55 -21.60
C LYS A 6 -8.90 -26.08 -21.36
N THR A 7 -10.10 -25.85 -20.84
CA THR A 7 -10.45 -24.59 -20.21
C THR A 7 -9.51 -24.43 -19.01
N VAL A 8 -8.48 -23.60 -19.16
CA VAL A 8 -7.67 -23.13 -18.03
C VAL A 8 -8.64 -22.42 -17.11
N GLY A 9 -8.95 -23.03 -15.96
CA GLY A 9 -9.81 -22.42 -14.96
C GLY A 9 -9.25 -21.05 -14.61
N LYS A 10 -10.07 -20.00 -14.70
CA LYS A 10 -9.70 -18.68 -14.16
C LYS A 10 -9.38 -18.89 -12.68
N GLU A 11 -8.11 -18.85 -12.31
CA GLU A 11 -7.71 -18.82 -10.90
C GLU A 11 -8.46 -17.65 -10.25
N LYS A 12 -9.21 -17.96 -9.20
CA LYS A 12 -9.96 -16.96 -8.46
C LYS A 12 -8.94 -16.11 -7.70
N GLN A 13 -8.78 -14.85 -8.12
CA GLN A 13 -7.83 -13.92 -7.54
C GLN A 13 -8.40 -13.31 -6.25
N LEU A 14 -7.50 -12.82 -5.38
CA LEU A 14 -7.84 -12.01 -4.22
C LEU A 14 -8.76 -10.86 -4.64
N LYS A 15 -9.77 -10.55 -3.81
CA LYS A 15 -10.67 -9.42 -4.01
C LYS A 15 -10.48 -8.39 -2.91
N ILE A 16 -10.70 -7.12 -3.24
CA ILE A 16 -10.78 -6.03 -2.27
C ILE A 16 -12.27 -5.72 -2.09
N LEU A 17 -12.77 -5.88 -0.86
CA LEU A 17 -14.18 -5.71 -0.54
C LEU A 17 -14.53 -4.26 -0.18
N GLY A 18 -13.62 -3.58 0.50
CA GLY A 18 -13.88 -2.23 0.99
C GLY A 18 -12.67 -1.63 1.68
N THR A 19 -12.79 -0.34 2.01
CA THR A 19 -11.80 0.38 2.80
C THR A 19 -12.48 1.25 3.85
N ALA A 20 -11.85 1.38 5.01
CA ALA A 20 -12.25 2.30 6.04
C ALA A 20 -11.06 3.12 6.53
N ILE A 21 -11.28 4.42 6.71
CA ILE A 21 -10.28 5.34 7.24
C ILE A 21 -10.52 5.52 8.73
N ARG A 22 -9.43 5.40 9.50
CA ARG A 22 -9.31 5.90 10.85
C ARG A 22 -8.35 7.08 10.84
N ARG A 23 -8.84 8.24 11.28
CA ARG A 23 -8.04 9.46 11.38
C ARG A 23 -7.07 9.39 12.56
N PRO A 24 -5.92 10.07 12.48
CA PRO A 24 -5.05 10.25 13.63
C PRO A 24 -5.82 10.89 14.80
N ALA A 25 -5.59 10.42 16.02
CA ALA A 25 -6.09 11.12 17.19
C ALA A 25 -5.30 12.43 17.38
N PRO A 26 -5.91 13.47 17.97
CA PRO A 26 -5.17 14.66 18.36
C PRO A 26 -4.07 14.29 19.35
N VAL A 27 -2.81 14.58 19.01
CA VAL A 27 -1.68 14.48 19.94
C VAL A 27 -1.63 15.71 20.84
N SER A 28 -1.14 15.56 22.07
CA SER A 28 -1.00 16.72 22.98
C SER A 28 0.02 17.72 22.43
N GLU A 29 -0.09 19.01 22.80
CA GLU A 29 0.88 20.04 22.38
C GLU A 29 2.32 19.69 22.75
N ALA A 30 2.52 19.05 23.90
CA ALA A 30 3.83 18.62 24.38
C ALA A 30 4.42 17.46 23.55
N GLU A 31 3.58 16.64 22.90
CA GLU A 31 3.99 15.57 21.99
C GLU A 31 4.21 16.10 20.58
N ALA A 32 3.33 17.00 20.11
CA ALA A 32 3.51 17.71 18.84
C ALA A 32 4.83 18.52 18.83
N ALA A 33 5.16 19.20 19.93
CA ALA A 33 6.43 19.92 20.09
C ALA A 33 7.67 19.01 20.05
N ARG A 34 7.50 17.70 20.30
CA ARG A 34 8.53 16.67 20.17
C ARG A 34 8.54 16.00 18.79
N GLY A 35 7.70 16.47 17.85
CA GLY A 35 7.58 15.91 16.51
C GLY A 35 6.84 14.57 16.46
N VAL A 36 6.04 14.26 17.49
CA VAL A 36 5.16 13.08 17.45
C VAL A 36 3.98 13.40 16.54
N HIS A 37 3.78 12.58 15.52
CA HIS A 37 2.63 12.64 14.63
C HIS A 37 2.01 11.26 14.57
N GLU A 38 0.72 11.15 14.89
CA GLU A 38 -0.02 9.93 14.61
C GLU A 38 -0.26 9.77 13.10
N GLU A 39 -0.22 8.52 12.64
CA GLU A 39 -0.49 8.17 11.26
C GLU A 39 -2.00 8.00 11.05
N LEU A 40 -2.47 8.28 9.84
CA LEU A 40 -3.78 7.88 9.37
C LEU A 40 -3.75 6.37 9.12
N HIS A 41 -4.80 5.65 9.48
CA HIS A 41 -4.88 4.21 9.26
C HIS A 41 -5.94 3.88 8.23
N LEU A 42 -5.57 3.13 7.19
CA LEU A 42 -6.51 2.55 6.24
C LEU A 42 -6.70 1.07 6.54
N ALA A 43 -7.90 0.71 7.00
CA ALA A 43 -8.33 -0.68 7.11
C ALA A 43 -8.84 -1.15 5.74
N VAL A 44 -8.12 -2.07 5.11
CA VAL A 44 -8.47 -2.64 3.80
C VAL A 44 -9.02 -4.05 4.00
N GLU A 45 -10.28 -4.26 3.62
CA GLU A 45 -10.91 -5.57 3.68
C GLU A 45 -10.65 -6.34 2.38
N VAL A 46 -10.10 -7.55 2.51
CA VAL A 46 -9.79 -8.43 1.39
C VAL A 46 -10.43 -9.80 1.57
N GLU A 47 -10.82 -10.43 0.47
CA GLU A 47 -11.38 -11.79 0.43
C GLU A 47 -10.52 -12.67 -0.48
N ASN A 48 -10.24 -13.89 -0.03
CA ASN A 48 -9.67 -14.94 -0.86
C ASN A 48 -10.77 -15.92 -1.31
N PRO A 49 -11.38 -15.72 -2.50
CA PRO A 49 -12.42 -16.62 -3.02
C PRO A 49 -11.86 -17.94 -3.58
N GLY A 50 -10.54 -18.13 -3.55
CA GLY A 50 -9.84 -19.31 -4.06
C GLY A 50 -9.92 -20.52 -3.13
N ASP A 51 -9.23 -21.58 -3.53
CA ASP A 51 -9.16 -22.89 -2.85
C ASP A 51 -7.83 -23.09 -2.09
N LYS A 52 -6.89 -22.16 -2.21
CA LYS A 52 -5.59 -22.17 -1.52
C LYS A 52 -5.42 -20.89 -0.69
N PRO A 53 -4.69 -20.94 0.43
CA PRO A 53 -4.34 -19.75 1.18
C PRO A 53 -3.52 -18.78 0.32
N LEU A 54 -3.63 -17.49 0.63
CA LEU A 54 -2.84 -16.43 0.01
C LEU A 54 -2.08 -15.65 1.08
N HIS A 55 -0.82 -15.33 0.80
CA HIS A 55 0.00 -14.42 1.56
C HIS A 55 -0.10 -13.03 0.94
N VAL A 56 -0.85 -12.14 1.59
CA VAL A 56 -1.19 -10.81 1.09
C VAL A 56 -0.28 -9.78 1.74
N TRP A 57 0.28 -8.88 0.94
CA TRP A 57 1.16 -7.83 1.46
C TRP A 57 0.35 -6.77 2.22
N ALA A 58 0.78 -6.46 3.44
CA ALA A 58 0.10 -5.55 4.36
C ALA A 58 0.90 -4.28 4.68
N SER A 59 2.16 -4.20 4.26
CA SER A 59 2.99 -3.00 4.47
C SER A 59 3.09 -2.17 3.20
N ARG A 60 2.91 -0.85 3.33
CA ARG A 60 3.08 0.11 2.24
C ARG A 60 4.52 0.12 1.68
N ARG A 61 4.64 0.18 0.36
CA ARG A 61 5.87 0.51 -0.38
C ARG A 61 5.95 1.96 -0.80
N ALA A 62 4.87 2.46 -1.37
CA ALA A 62 4.74 3.84 -1.81
C ALA A 62 3.30 4.30 -1.60
N TYR A 63 3.12 5.61 -1.49
CA TYR A 63 1.82 6.26 -1.58
C TYR A 63 1.95 7.55 -2.36
N ASP A 64 0.83 8.02 -2.86
CA ASP A 64 0.67 9.34 -3.46
C ASP A 64 -0.69 9.91 -3.04
N TYR A 65 -0.81 11.22 -2.99
CA TYR A 65 -2.07 11.89 -2.66
C TYR A 65 -2.24 13.14 -3.52
N ASP A 66 -3.33 13.16 -4.28
CA ASP A 66 -3.71 14.33 -5.07
C ASP A 66 -4.61 15.24 -4.23
N THR A 67 -4.10 16.40 -3.85
CA THR A 67 -4.82 17.42 -3.06
C THR A 67 -5.96 18.09 -3.82
N THR A 68 -5.99 18.01 -5.15
CA THR A 68 -7.06 18.58 -5.98
C THR A 68 -8.23 17.62 -6.13
N THR A 69 -7.95 16.32 -6.28
CA THR A 69 -8.99 15.30 -6.49
C THR A 69 -9.29 14.45 -5.26
N HIS A 70 -8.54 14.67 -4.17
CA HIS A 70 -8.59 13.92 -2.91
C HIS A 70 -8.45 12.40 -3.09
N VAL A 71 -7.63 11.99 -4.04
CA VAL A 71 -7.35 10.57 -4.33
C VAL A 71 -6.09 10.15 -3.59
N LEU A 72 -6.22 9.17 -2.69
CA LEU A 72 -5.08 8.50 -2.05
C LEU A 72 -4.73 7.23 -2.81
N THR A 73 -3.52 7.14 -3.36
CA THR A 73 -3.04 5.93 -4.02
C THR A 73 -2.08 5.17 -3.10
N LEU A 74 -2.31 3.87 -2.86
CA LEU A 74 -1.45 3.03 -2.03
C LEU A 74 -0.91 1.83 -2.80
N TYR A 75 0.40 1.66 -2.70
CA TYR A 75 1.12 0.52 -3.25
C TYR A 75 1.55 -0.42 -2.14
N LEU A 76 0.82 -1.53 -1.96
CA LEU A 76 1.22 -2.70 -1.17
C LEU A 76 1.85 -3.76 -2.09
N THR A 77 2.72 -3.29 -3.00
CA THR A 77 3.35 -4.09 -4.05
C THR A 77 4.72 -3.50 -4.39
N GLU A 78 5.65 -4.33 -4.88
CA GLU A 78 6.94 -3.85 -5.39
C GLU A 78 6.82 -3.22 -6.78
N HIS A 79 5.67 -3.42 -7.44
CA HIS A 79 5.33 -2.79 -8.71
C HIS A 79 4.86 -1.34 -8.48
N THR A 80 5.74 -0.50 -7.98
CA THR A 80 5.49 0.93 -7.84
C THR A 80 5.69 1.62 -9.20
N PRO A 81 4.93 2.68 -9.51
CA PRO A 81 5.23 3.53 -10.66
C PRO A 81 6.66 4.08 -10.56
N GLU A 82 7.21 4.49 -11.70
CA GLU A 82 8.42 5.30 -11.66
C GLU A 82 8.14 6.58 -10.89
N LEU A 83 9.09 6.96 -10.03
CA LEU A 83 8.95 8.18 -9.25
C LEU A 83 8.84 9.38 -10.20
N PRO A 84 7.93 10.34 -9.94
CA PRO A 84 7.83 11.54 -10.74
C PRO A 84 9.19 12.26 -10.87
N PRO A 85 9.48 12.89 -12.02
CA PRO A 85 10.70 13.67 -12.20
C PRO A 85 10.90 14.67 -11.06
N GLY A 86 12.10 14.67 -10.46
CA GLY A 86 12.45 15.61 -9.38
C GLY A 86 12.22 15.11 -7.95
N ILE A 87 11.61 13.93 -7.76
CA ILE A 87 11.52 13.25 -6.46
C ILE A 87 12.69 12.27 -6.30
N LYS A 88 13.50 12.46 -5.26
CA LYS A 88 14.58 11.53 -4.89
C LYS A 88 14.09 10.59 -3.80
N MET A 89 14.05 9.31 -4.11
CA MET A 89 13.79 8.25 -3.14
C MET A 89 14.81 8.33 -1.99
N ILE A 90 14.31 8.57 -0.78
CA ILE A 90 15.16 8.76 0.41
C ILE A 90 15.83 7.44 0.82
N SER A 91 15.19 6.30 0.57
CA SER A 91 15.79 4.98 0.71
C SER A 91 15.21 4.03 -0.33
N ASN A 92 16.06 3.54 -1.23
CA ASN A 92 15.71 2.54 -2.25
C ASN A 92 16.05 1.10 -1.80
N HIS A 93 16.32 0.89 -0.51
CA HIS A 93 16.66 -0.44 -0.06
C HIS A 93 15.38 -1.29 0.02
N PRO A 94 15.25 -2.38 -0.76
CA PRO A 94 14.09 -3.26 -0.65
C PRO A 94 14.06 -3.86 0.75
N ARG A 95 12.88 -3.86 1.37
CA ARG A 95 12.63 -4.52 2.65
C ARG A 95 11.72 -5.70 2.40
N THR A 96 11.76 -6.79 3.17
CA THR A 96 10.69 -7.79 3.05
C THR A 96 9.40 -7.20 3.64
N PRO A 97 8.26 -7.24 2.92
CA PRO A 97 7.02 -6.65 3.40
C PRO A 97 6.40 -7.50 4.50
N LYS A 98 5.59 -6.87 5.35
CA LYS A 98 4.69 -7.62 6.24
C LYS A 98 3.66 -8.35 5.39
N GLN A 99 3.33 -9.58 5.78
CA GLN A 99 2.36 -10.42 5.10
C GLN A 99 1.25 -10.85 6.06
N VAL A 100 0.02 -10.87 5.57
CA VAL A 100 -1.15 -11.43 6.25
C VAL A 100 -1.56 -12.68 5.48
N LEU A 101 -1.76 -13.77 6.21
CA LEU A 101 -2.31 -15.00 5.65
C LEU A 101 -3.82 -14.87 5.53
N VAL A 102 -4.36 -15.06 4.33
CA VAL A 102 -5.79 -15.10 4.05
C VAL A 102 -6.15 -16.50 3.56
N ASN A 103 -6.80 -17.28 4.43
CA ASN A 103 -7.17 -18.66 4.13
C ASN A 103 -8.16 -18.73 2.96
N ALA A 104 -8.23 -19.88 2.29
CA ALA A 104 -9.20 -20.13 1.23
C ALA A 104 -10.64 -19.91 1.73
N GLY A 105 -11.44 -19.18 0.94
CA GLY A 105 -12.83 -18.85 1.27
C GLY A 105 -13.02 -17.89 2.46
N SER A 106 -11.97 -17.19 2.89
CA SER A 106 -12.02 -16.29 4.05
C SER A 106 -11.67 -14.85 3.70
N SER A 107 -12.00 -13.94 4.62
CA SER A 107 -11.65 -12.52 4.55
C SER A 107 -10.68 -12.13 5.66
N ALA A 108 -9.92 -11.06 5.42
CA ALA A 108 -9.03 -10.45 6.39
C ALA A 108 -9.04 -8.92 6.26
N THR A 109 -8.67 -8.23 7.34
CA THR A 109 -8.43 -6.78 7.32
C THR A 109 -6.93 -6.51 7.36
N LEU A 110 -6.43 -5.73 6.42
CA LEU A 110 -5.08 -5.19 6.40
C LEU A 110 -5.11 -3.80 7.04
N ASP A 111 -4.37 -3.59 8.12
CA ASP A 111 -4.18 -2.26 8.70
C ASP A 111 -2.95 -1.59 8.08
N VAL A 112 -3.17 -0.54 7.31
CA VAL A 112 -2.13 0.16 6.56
C VAL A 112 -1.95 1.57 7.14
N PRO A 113 -0.86 1.84 7.87
CA PRO A 113 -0.55 3.20 8.30
C PRO A 113 -0.16 4.08 7.11
N VAL A 114 -0.59 5.34 7.12
CA VAL A 114 -0.41 6.39 6.10
C VAL A 114 -0.02 7.69 6.79
N PRO A 115 1.06 8.39 6.37
CA PRO A 115 1.40 9.70 6.91
C PRO A 115 0.20 10.65 6.83
N ALA A 116 -0.03 11.41 7.89
CA ALA A 116 -1.10 12.41 7.93
C ALA A 116 -0.78 13.65 7.07
N VAL A 117 0.47 13.81 6.66
CA VAL A 117 0.96 14.91 5.82
C VAL A 117 1.79 14.38 4.65
N MET A 118 1.66 15.02 3.49
CA MET A 118 2.48 14.79 2.32
C MET A 118 3.50 15.93 2.19
N ARG A 119 4.77 15.59 2.00
CA ARG A 119 5.85 16.57 1.84
C ARG A 119 6.23 16.72 0.37
N ARG A 120 5.96 17.88 -0.21
CA ARG A 120 6.25 18.19 -1.62
C ARG A 120 7.43 19.15 -1.75
N ARG A 121 8.31 18.90 -2.72
CA ARG A 121 9.42 19.81 -3.03
C ARG A 121 8.90 21.00 -3.83
N ILE A 122 9.31 22.20 -3.44
CA ILE A 122 9.04 23.44 -4.17
C ILE A 122 10.36 24.13 -4.54
N PRO A 123 10.41 24.93 -5.61
CA PRO A 123 11.57 25.77 -5.89
C PRO A 123 11.82 26.70 -4.68
N GLY A 124 13.01 26.63 -4.09
CA GLY A 124 13.38 27.62 -3.07
C GLY A 124 13.65 28.95 -3.75
N GLN A 125 13.19 30.05 -3.14
CA GLN A 125 13.38 31.42 -3.60
C GLN A 125 14.87 31.85 -3.49
N GLY A 126 15.77 31.18 -4.20
CA GLY A 126 17.22 31.47 -4.22
C GLY A 126 18.06 30.79 -3.12
N PHE A 127 17.45 30.13 -2.13
CA PHE A 127 18.18 29.56 -0.96
C PHE A 127 18.28 28.02 -0.93
N GLY A 128 18.02 27.34 -2.04
CA GLY A 128 18.16 25.88 -2.16
C GLY A 128 16.84 25.12 -2.24
N MET A 129 16.79 23.89 -1.73
CA MET A 129 15.58 23.04 -1.78
C MET A 129 14.62 23.43 -0.65
N ALA A 130 13.42 23.88 -1.00
CA ALA A 130 12.33 24.10 -0.06
C ALA A 130 11.28 22.98 -0.16
N PHE A 131 10.54 22.77 0.93
CA PHE A 131 9.46 21.80 1.00
C PHE A 131 8.20 22.48 1.55
N VAL A 132 7.06 22.05 1.07
CA VAL A 132 5.75 22.34 1.65
C VAL A 132 5.18 21.04 2.20
N GLU A 133 4.56 21.12 3.37
CA GLU A 133 3.80 20.02 3.95
C GLU A 133 2.32 20.31 3.72
N GLU A 134 1.65 19.37 3.07
CA GLU A 134 0.24 19.45 2.71
C GLU A 134 -0.49 18.33 3.49
N PRO A 135 -1.46 18.67 4.35
CA PRO A 135 -2.16 17.67 5.16
C PRO A 135 -3.11 16.81 4.32
N ILE A 136 -3.20 15.52 4.64
CA ILE A 136 -4.13 14.57 4.03
C ILE A 136 -5.46 14.61 4.81
N VAL A 137 -6.22 15.69 4.59
CA VAL A 137 -7.45 15.96 5.35
C VAL A 137 -8.66 15.23 4.76
N GLN A 138 -8.84 15.26 3.45
CA GLN A 138 -9.98 14.65 2.77
C GLN A 138 -9.51 13.48 1.91
N ILE A 139 -10.26 12.38 1.87
CA ILE A 139 -9.96 11.26 0.98
C ILE A 139 -11.28 10.78 0.41
N ASP A 140 -11.56 11.19 -0.82
CA ASP A 140 -12.81 10.85 -1.52
C ASP A 140 -12.70 9.48 -2.21
N ARG A 141 -11.46 9.06 -2.51
CA ARG A 141 -11.18 7.83 -3.23
C ARG A 141 -9.83 7.25 -2.83
N VAL A 142 -9.76 5.91 -2.79
CA VAL A 142 -8.53 5.17 -2.59
C VAL A 142 -8.26 4.27 -3.80
N ASP A 143 -7.09 4.46 -4.41
CA ASP A 143 -6.58 3.60 -5.48
C ASP A 143 -5.57 2.60 -4.88
N LEU A 144 -5.95 1.33 -4.80
CA LEU A 144 -5.19 0.27 -4.13
C LEU A 144 -4.50 -0.66 -5.12
N HIS A 145 -3.23 -0.96 -4.83
CA HIS A 145 -2.44 -1.97 -5.54
C HIS A 145 -1.89 -2.98 -4.53
N ILE A 146 -2.44 -4.19 -4.50
CA ILE A 146 -2.11 -5.19 -3.48
C ILE A 146 -1.48 -6.41 -4.14
N GLN A 147 -0.31 -6.80 -3.65
CA GLN A 147 0.37 -8.02 -4.10
C GLN A 147 0.05 -9.20 -3.21
N SER A 148 -0.16 -10.37 -3.82
CA SER A 148 -0.40 -11.63 -3.11
C SER A 148 0.18 -12.83 -3.86
N ALA A 149 0.58 -13.85 -3.11
CA ALA A 149 1.05 -15.13 -3.65
C ALA A 149 0.56 -16.32 -2.81
N PRO A 150 0.50 -17.53 -3.38
CA PRO A 150 0.17 -18.75 -2.61
C PRO A 150 1.24 -19.15 -1.58
N GLU A 151 2.47 -18.69 -1.78
CA GLU A 151 3.60 -18.96 -0.89
C GLU A 151 4.04 -17.66 -0.18
N PRO A 152 4.61 -17.74 1.03
CA PRO A 152 5.12 -16.56 1.71
C PRO A 152 6.44 -16.10 1.10
N ILE A 153 6.66 -14.78 1.04
CA ILE A 153 7.97 -14.28 0.63
C ILE A 153 8.99 -14.58 1.74
N PRO A 154 10.11 -15.30 1.45
CA PRO A 154 11.12 -15.56 2.46
C PRO A 154 11.87 -14.27 2.82
N SER A 155 12.30 -14.14 4.08
CA SER A 155 13.27 -13.13 4.47
C SER A 155 14.67 -13.73 4.36
N LEU A 156 15.46 -13.25 3.39
CA LEU A 156 16.82 -13.72 3.14
C LEU A 156 17.82 -12.69 3.68
N GLY A 157 18.69 -13.10 4.61
CA GLY A 157 19.58 -12.19 5.34
C GLY A 157 20.83 -11.70 4.58
N LYS A 158 21.21 -12.35 3.47
CA LYS A 158 22.45 -12.04 2.71
C LYS A 158 22.20 -11.78 1.22
N GLU A 159 21.02 -11.30 0.86
CA GLU A 159 20.68 -10.99 -0.53
C GLU A 159 21.09 -9.55 -0.87
N ASN A 160 21.64 -9.33 -2.06
CA ASN A 160 21.93 -7.97 -2.50
C ASN A 160 20.62 -7.23 -2.87
N PRO A 161 20.60 -5.88 -2.86
CA PRO A 161 19.37 -5.11 -3.13
C PRO A 161 18.74 -5.37 -4.51
N VAL A 162 19.54 -5.72 -5.53
CA VAL A 162 19.04 -5.94 -6.89
C VAL A 162 18.28 -7.27 -6.95
N GLU A 163 18.86 -8.33 -6.41
CA GLU A 163 18.23 -9.65 -6.29
C GLU A 163 16.98 -9.60 -5.42
N HIS A 164 17.07 -8.92 -4.27
CA HIS A 164 15.93 -8.76 -3.37
C HIS A 164 14.77 -8.07 -4.07
N ARG A 165 15.01 -6.99 -4.82
CA ARG A 165 13.95 -6.34 -5.60
C ARG A 165 13.39 -7.25 -6.68
N LYS A 166 14.24 -7.97 -7.42
CA LYS A 166 13.80 -8.91 -8.47
C LYS A 166 12.88 -9.97 -7.89
N ARG A 167 13.25 -10.54 -6.74
CA ARG A 167 12.46 -11.54 -6.02
C ARG A 167 11.13 -10.98 -5.52
N LEU A 168 11.14 -9.78 -4.93
CA LEU A 168 9.93 -9.07 -4.50
C LEU A 168 8.95 -8.80 -5.65
N ARG A 169 9.45 -8.38 -6.81
CA ARG A 169 8.63 -8.19 -8.02
C ARG A 169 8.07 -9.51 -8.56
N ALA A 170 8.82 -10.61 -8.45
CA ALA A 170 8.37 -11.91 -8.93
C ALA A 170 7.37 -12.63 -7.98
N HIS A 171 7.15 -12.12 -6.77
CA HIS A 171 6.37 -12.76 -5.71
C HIS A 171 4.84 -12.66 -5.91
N GLY A 172 4.34 -13.12 -7.05
CA GLY A 172 2.91 -13.27 -7.30
C GLY A 172 2.22 -12.09 -7.98
N ASN A 173 0.90 -12.09 -7.84
CA ASN A 173 0.00 -11.26 -8.65
C ASN A 173 -0.35 -9.95 -7.94
N VAL A 174 -0.59 -8.91 -8.72
CA VAL A 174 -1.06 -7.60 -8.24
C VAL A 174 -2.50 -7.40 -8.65
N ILE A 175 -3.37 -7.23 -7.66
CA ILE A 175 -4.75 -6.79 -7.89
C ILE A 175 -4.85 -5.28 -7.71
N ARG A 176 -5.80 -4.67 -8.42
CA ARG A 176 -6.04 -3.24 -8.39
C ARG A 176 -7.52 -2.96 -8.15
N ALA A 177 -7.81 -1.99 -7.30
CA ALA A 177 -9.17 -1.52 -7.09
C ALA A 177 -9.17 -0.02 -6.79
N THR A 178 -10.25 0.62 -7.20
CA THR A 178 -10.58 2.00 -6.85
C THR A 178 -11.83 1.96 -5.99
N ILE A 179 -11.73 2.46 -4.76
CA ILE A 179 -12.77 2.30 -3.74
C ILE A 179 -13.04 3.64 -3.06
N THR A 180 -14.30 3.98 -2.87
CA THR A 180 -14.69 5.09 -1.98
C THR A 180 -14.58 4.61 -0.53
N PRO A 181 -13.73 5.24 0.30
CA PRO A 181 -13.55 4.81 1.67
C PRO A 181 -14.77 5.17 2.52
N THR A 182 -15.00 4.36 3.55
CA THR A 182 -15.92 4.70 4.64
C THR A 182 -15.15 5.30 5.81
N GLU A 183 -15.78 6.15 6.61
CA GLU A 183 -15.18 6.61 7.86
C GLU A 183 -15.59 5.68 9.00
N LYS A 184 -14.60 5.12 9.72
CA LYS A 184 -14.87 4.46 11.00
C LYS A 184 -14.95 5.55 12.07
N LYS A 185 -16.16 5.78 12.59
CA LYS A 185 -16.32 6.48 13.88
C LYS A 185 -15.85 5.53 14.97
N GLU A 186 -14.80 5.89 15.69
CA GLU A 186 -14.47 5.20 16.95
C GLU A 186 -15.61 5.48 17.95
N TYR A 187 -16.05 4.42 18.64
CA TYR A 187 -16.94 4.49 19.79
C TYR A 187 -16.12 4.63 21.07
#